data_AF-A0A5B3GS46-F1
#
_entry.id   AF-A0A5B3GS46-F1
#
_cell.length_a   1.000
_cell.length_b   1.000
_cell.length_c   1.000
_cell.angle_alpha   90.00
_cell.angle_beta   90.00
_cell.angle_gamma   90.00
#
_symmetry.space_group_name_H-M   'P 1'
#
loop_
_entity.id
_entity.type
_entity.pdbx_description
1 polymer ?
#
loop_
_entity_poly.entity_id
_entity_poly.type
_entity_poly.pdbx_seq_one_letter_code
_entity_poly.pdbx_strand_id
1 'polypeptide(L)' 'MSETTIYKEGFNAGFMQLRQIDVEAATKELWQALGINNRNTFAAYKFGRIEPKASQAVAVELVFRKYGVTTNIWGK' A
#
# COMPACT_ATOMS: atom_id res chain seq x y z
N MET A 1 -21.80 -12.09 6.77
CA MET A 1 -21.04 -10.82 6.90
C MET A 1 -20.48 -10.56 5.53
N SER A 2 -20.93 -9.50 4.85
CA SER A 2 -20.42 -9.15 3.53
C SER A 2 -18.91 -9.00 3.64
N GLU A 3 -18.18 -9.72 2.80
CA GLU A 3 -16.74 -9.67 2.66
C GLU A 3 -16.40 -8.29 2.07
N THR A 4 -16.44 -7.26 2.92
CA THR A 4 -16.06 -5.90 2.55
C THR A 4 -14.56 -5.98 2.28
N THR A 5 -14.17 -6.02 1.01
CA THR A 5 -12.78 -6.16 0.60
C THR A 5 -11.98 -5.03 1.22
N ILE A 6 -11.18 -5.39 2.24
CA ILE A 6 -10.45 -4.46 3.12
C ILE A 6 -9.48 -3.55 2.36
N TYR A 7 -9.25 -3.82 1.08
CA TYR A 7 -8.29 -3.13 0.21
C TYR A 7 -8.91 -2.03 -0.66
N LYS A 8 -10.25 -1.88 -0.66
CA LYS A 8 -10.97 -0.95 -1.55
C LYS A 8 -10.58 0.51 -1.33
N GLU A 9 -10.23 0.90 -0.11
CA GLU A 9 -9.80 2.27 0.21
C GLU A 9 -8.32 2.52 -0.17
N GLY A 10 -7.59 1.48 -0.59
CA GLY A 10 -6.16 1.53 -0.88
C GLY A 10 -5.31 1.69 0.38
N PHE A 11 -4.00 1.84 0.22
CA PHE A 11 -3.07 1.91 1.36
C PHE A 11 -2.63 3.33 1.75
N ASN A 12 -3.38 4.37 1.37
CA ASN A 12 -3.00 5.75 1.66
C ASN A 12 -2.86 6.02 3.18
N ALA A 13 -3.68 5.37 4.01
CA ALA A 13 -3.61 5.47 5.46
C ALA A 13 -2.28 4.93 6.02
N GLY A 14 -1.80 3.80 5.52
CA GLY A 14 -0.45 3.29 5.84
C GLY A 14 0.66 4.20 5.31
N PHE A 15 0.49 4.72 4.09
CA PHE A 15 1.48 5.60 3.47
C PHE A 15 1.70 6.91 4.24
N MET A 16 0.65 7.49 4.80
CA MET A 16 0.74 8.71 5.60
C MET A 16 1.45 8.52 6.95
N GLN A 17 1.59 7.27 7.41
CA GLN A 17 2.31 6.94 8.64
C GLN A 17 3.82 6.79 8.43
N LEU A 18 4.30 6.76 7.18
CA LEU A 18 5.73 6.68 6.89
C LEU A 18 6.45 7.95 7.36
N ARG A 19 7.66 7.77 7.92
CA ARG A 19 8.55 8.90 8.19
C ARG A 19 8.97 9.53 6.88
N GLN A 20 9.06 10.86 6.81
CA GLN A 20 9.42 11.57 5.58
C GLN A 20 10.75 11.08 4.96
N ILE A 21 11.72 10.72 5.80
CA ILE A 21 13.02 10.16 5.37
C ILE A 21 12.91 8.81 4.66
N ASP A 22 11.86 8.03 4.95
CA ASP A 22 11.67 6.68 4.40
C ASP A 22 10.78 6.68 3.15
N VAL A 23 10.04 7.77 2.89
CA VAL A 23 9.02 7.82 1.84
C VAL A 23 9.56 7.44 0.47
N GLU A 24 10.76 7.91 0.12
CA GLU A 24 11.36 7.60 -1.19
C GLU A 24 11.67 6.11 -1.34
N ALA A 25 12.34 5.53 -0.33
CA ALA A 25 12.72 4.12 -0.32
C ALA A 25 11.48 3.21 -0.28
N ALA A 26 10.53 3.51 0.61
CA ALA A 26 9.27 2.78 0.73
C ALA A 26 8.46 2.84 -0.57
N THR A 27 8.42 3.98 -1.26
CA THR A 27 7.72 4.10 -2.54
C THR A 27 8.32 3.16 -3.59
N LYS A 28 9.65 3.07 -3.68
CA LYS A 28 10.33 2.16 -4.62
C LYS A 28 10.02 0.68 -4.31
N GLU A 29 10.05 0.29 -3.03
CA GLU A 29 9.71 -1.07 -2.61
C GLU A 29 8.23 -1.40 -2.83
N LEU A 30 7.32 -0.45 -2.60
CA LEU A 30 5.90 -0.61 -2.90
C LEU A 30 5.64 -0.80 -4.40
N TRP A 31 6.40 -0.12 -5.27
CA TRP A 31 6.28 -0.33 -6.72
C TRP A 31 6.69 -1.75 -7.11
N GLN A 32 7.77 -2.27 -6.53
CA GLN A 32 8.20 -3.65 -6.72
C GLN A 32 7.15 -4.65 -6.21
N ALA A 33 6.60 -4.42 -5.01
CA ALA A 33 5.55 -5.25 -4.41
C ALA A 33 4.27 -5.30 -5.28
N LEU A 34 3.95 -4.18 -5.95
CA LEU A 34 2.81 -4.07 -6.86
C LEU A 34 3.13 -4.54 -8.29
N GLY A 35 4.40 -4.77 -8.63
CA GLY A 35 4.82 -5.13 -9.99
C GLY A 35 4.61 -3.99 -11.00
N ILE A 36 4.77 -2.74 -10.57
CA ILE A 36 4.56 -1.54 -11.39
C ILE A 36 5.84 -0.72 -11.51
N ASN A 37 5.87 0.17 -12.49
CA ASN A 37 7.02 1.03 -12.77
C ASN A 37 6.64 2.50 -13.03
N ASN A 38 5.41 2.90 -12.71
CA ASN A 38 4.94 4.26 -12.97
C ASN A 38 4.08 4.82 -11.83
N ARG A 39 4.18 6.13 -11.65
CA ARG A 39 3.57 6.88 -10.55
C ARG A 39 2.05 6.93 -10.63
N ASN A 40 1.49 6.98 -11.84
CA ASN A 40 0.05 7.07 -12.04
C ASN A 40 -0.65 5.80 -11.57
N THR A 41 -0.10 4.63 -11.91
CA THR A 41 -0.62 3.34 -11.46
C THR A 41 -0.44 3.17 -9.95
N PHE A 42 0.69 3.63 -9.40
CA PHE A 42 0.89 3.64 -7.95
C PHE A 42 -0.17 4.46 -7.22
N ALA A 43 -0.50 5.66 -7.72
CA ALA A 43 -1.55 6.48 -7.16
C ALA A 43 -2.93 5.80 -7.25
N ALA A 44 -3.19 5.02 -8.30
CA ALA A 44 -4.43 4.27 -8.43
C ALA A 44 -4.58 3.21 -7.32
N TYR A 45 -3.53 2.44 -7.01
CA TYR A 45 -3.54 1.51 -5.87
C TYR A 45 -3.58 2.22 -4.52
N LYS A 46 -2.77 3.27 -4.35
CA LYS A 46 -2.65 4.02 -3.09
C LYS A 46 -4.00 4.58 -2.64
N PHE A 47 -4.80 5.08 -3.59
CA PHE A 47 -6.12 5.66 -3.34
C PHE A 47 -7.28 4.70 -3.65
N GLY A 48 -7.04 3.40 -3.76
CA GLY A 48 -8.12 2.41 -3.84
C GLY A 48 -8.87 2.34 -5.18
N ARG A 49 -8.39 3.03 -6.22
CA ARG A 49 -8.97 2.96 -7.58
C ARG A 49 -8.72 1.62 -8.26
N ILE A 50 -7.65 0.93 -7.87
CA ILE A 50 -7.32 -0.42 -8.29
C ILE A 50 -7.11 -1.25 -7.04
N GLU A 51 -7.78 -2.39 -6.98
CA GLU A 51 -7.59 -3.34 -5.90
C GLU A 51 -6.36 -4.22 -6.17
N PRO A 52 -5.45 -4.38 -5.19
CA PRO A 52 -4.35 -5.32 -5.30
C PRO A 52 -4.87 -6.77 -5.25
N LYS A 53 -4.19 -7.66 -5.97
CA LYS A 53 -4.33 -9.11 -5.76
C LYS A 53 -3.91 -9.46 -4.34
N ALA A 54 -4.42 -10.58 -3.81
CA ALA A 54 -4.06 -11.06 -2.47
C ALA A 54 -2.55 -11.12 -2.22
N SER A 55 -1.76 -11.62 -3.19
CA SER A 55 -0.29 -11.67 -3.08
C SER A 55 0.37 -10.28 -3.05
N GLN A 56 -0.14 -9.33 -3.83
CA GLN A 56 0.32 -7.93 -3.82
C GLN A 56 -0.02 -7.26 -2.50
N ALA A 57 -1.22 -7.52 -1.95
CA ALA A 57 -1.63 -6.98 -0.65
C ALA A 57 -0.69 -7.46 0.47
N VAL A 58 -0.39 -8.77 0.50
CA VAL A 58 0.59 -9.32 1.46
C VAL A 58 1.96 -8.67 1.29
N ALA A 59 2.43 -8.49 0.05
CA ALA A 59 3.72 -7.85 -0.20
C ALA A 59 3.74 -6.38 0.26
N VAL A 60 2.67 -5.62 0.00
CA VAL A 60 2.51 -4.23 0.47
C VAL A 60 2.56 -4.15 2.00
N GLU A 61 1.87 -5.06 2.70
CA GLU A 61 1.91 -5.10 4.17
C GLU A 61 3.31 -5.38 4.71
N LEU A 62 4.07 -6.28 4.06
CA LEU A 62 5.45 -6.57 4.46
C LEU A 62 6.36 -5.36 4.30
N VAL A 63 6.20 -4.59 3.20
CA VAL A 63 6.93 -3.33 3.01
C VAL A 63 6.60 -2.36 4.13
N PHE A 64 5.32 -2.13 4.44
CA PHE A 64 4.94 -1.22 5.53
C PHE A 64 5.50 -1.65 6.90
N ARG A 65 5.45 -2.95 7.22
CA ARG A 65 6.02 -3.48 8.47
C ARG A 65 7.52 -3.24 8.60
N LYS A 66 8.27 -3.33 7.50
CA LYS A 66 9.72 -3.01 7.47
C LYS A 66 10.00 -1.55 7.90
N TYR A 67 9.07 -0.64 7.62
CA TYR A 67 9.16 0.78 8.01
C TYR A 67 8.41 1.11 9.31
N GLY A 68 8.00 0.09 10.08
CA GLY A 68 7.33 0.28 11.37
C GLY A 68 5.83 0.60 11.28
N VAL A 69 5.23 0.59 10.09
CA VAL A 69 3.78 0.78 9.90
C VAL A 69 3.09 -0.58 9.99
N THR A 70 2.40 -0.85 11.09
CA THR A 70 1.80 -2.17 11.38
C THR A 70 0.27 -2.14 11.50
N THR A 71 -0.32 -0.95 11.60
CA THR A 71 -1.76 -0.75 11.84
C THR A 71 -2.39 0.16 10.81
N ASN A 72 -3.67 -0.05 10.51
CA ASN A 72 -4.46 0.82 9.64
C ASN A 72 -3.81 1.09 8.27
N ILE A 73 -3.20 0.06 7.67
CA ILE A 73 -2.52 0.21 6.37
C ILE A 73 -3.52 0.55 5.27
N TRP A 74 -4.62 -0.19 5.22
CA TRP A 74 -5.58 -0.18 4.11
C TRP A 74 -6.74 0.82 4.26
N GLY A 75 -6.68 1.69 5.26
CA GLY A 75 -7.82 2.55 5.61
C GLY A 75 -9.00 1.74 6.16
N LYS A 76 -9.94 2.45 6.77
CA LYS A 76 -11.25 1.95 7.17
C LYS A 76 -12.29 2.92 6.64
#